data_AF-A0AA43F5N7-F1
#
_entry.id   AF-A0AA43F5N7-F1
#
_cell.length_a   1.000
_cell.length_b   1.000
_cell.length_c   1.000
_cell.angle_alpha   90.00
_cell.angle_beta   90.00
_cell.angle_gamma   90.00
#
_symmetry.space_group_name_H-M   'P 1'
#
loop_
_entity.id
_entity.type
_entity.pdbx_description
1 polymer ?
#
loop_
_entity_poly.entity_id
_entity_poly.type
_entity_poly.pdbx_seq_one_letter_code
_entity_poly.pdbx_strand_id
1 'polypeptide(L)' 'MDKIRVLLANQPLMMPDAVRQLVEEQADLELVGDCREAMHILQETSRATSDAVIRIHEGCEESGLCSQL' A
#
# COMPACT_ATOMS: atom_id res chain seq x y z
N MET A 1 1.97 8.62 20.85
CA MET A 1 1.17 8.77 19.62
C MET A 1 1.29 7.45 18.90
N ASP A 2 0.16 6.91 18.45
CA ASP A 2 0.18 5.69 17.65
C ASP A 2 0.72 6.01 16.26
N LYS A 3 1.47 5.07 15.68
CA LYS A 3 2.03 5.22 14.33
C LYS A 3 0.93 5.07 13.29
N ILE A 4 1.05 5.78 12.17
CA ILE A 4 0.18 5.60 11.01
C ILE A 4 0.59 4.32 10.31
N ARG A 5 -0.36 3.39 10.17
CA ARG A 5 -0.15 2.05 9.63
C ARG A 5 -0.35 2.04 8.13
N VAL A 6 0.73 1.85 7.39
CA VAL A 6 0.77 1.96 5.94
C VAL A 6 0.83 0.58 5.30
N LEU A 7 -0.07 0.32 4.36
CA LEU A 7 -0.02 -0.85 3.48
C LEU A 7 0.53 -0.42 2.11
N LEU A 8 1.57 -1.10 1.62
CA LEU A 8 2.06 -0.88 0.26
C LEU A 8 1.31 -1.76 -0.72
N ALA A 9 0.97 -1.20 -1.88
CA ALA A 9 0.23 -1.87 -2.93
C ALA A 9 0.95 -1.66 -4.28
N ASN A 10 1.65 -2.67 -4.78
CA ASN A 10 2.64 -2.49 -5.85
C ASN A 10 2.32 -3.29 -7.13
N GLN A 11 2.22 -2.61 -8.27
CA GLN A 11 2.25 -3.18 -9.63
C GLN A 11 2.92 -2.20 -10.62
N PRO A 12 4.06 -2.54 -11.28
CA PRO A 12 4.90 -3.76 -11.21
C PRO A 12 6.16 -3.62 -10.33
N LEU A 13 6.88 -4.75 -10.20
CA LEU A 13 7.95 -5.14 -9.25
C LEU A 13 9.12 -4.18 -8.98
N MET A 14 9.31 -3.09 -9.71
CA MET A 14 10.59 -2.34 -9.73
C MET A 14 10.68 -1.17 -8.74
N MET A 15 9.59 -0.79 -8.07
CA MET A 15 9.60 0.34 -7.13
C MET A 15 9.27 0.04 -5.64
N PRO A 16 9.55 -1.16 -5.06
CA PRO A 16 9.25 -1.42 -3.65
C PRO A 16 10.26 -0.77 -2.68
N ASP A 17 11.55 -0.72 -3.03
CA ASP A 17 12.58 -0.42 -2.02
C ASP A 17 12.64 1.06 -1.65
N ALA A 18 12.52 1.98 -2.62
CA ALA A 18 12.57 3.41 -2.33
C ALA A 18 11.38 3.89 -1.48
N VAL A 19 10.18 3.39 -1.77
CA VAL A 19 8.97 3.74 -1.01
C VAL A 19 8.98 3.08 0.36
N ARG A 20 9.38 1.80 0.43
CA ARG A 20 9.58 1.11 1.71
C ARG A 20 10.58 1.85 2.59
N GLN A 21 11.76 2.18 2.05
CA GLN A 21 12.79 2.92 2.76
C GLN A 21 12.27 4.27 3.25
N LEU A 22 11.53 5.00 2.41
CA LEU A 22 10.94 6.28 2.79
C LEU A 22 9.94 6.15 3.95
N VAL A 23 9.13 5.08 3.97
CA VAL A 23 8.20 4.79 5.07
C VAL A 23 8.95 4.37 6.34
N GLU A 24 9.97 3.52 6.22
CA GLU A 24 10.79 3.05 7.35
C GLU A 24 11.61 4.17 7.99
N GLU A 25 12.01 5.20 7.23
CA GLU A 25 12.73 6.38 7.71
C GLU A 25 11.83 7.36 8.50
N GLN A 26 10.50 7.27 8.37
CA GLN A 26 9.58 8.12 9.13
C GLN A 26 9.27 7.51 10.50
N ALA A 27 9.53 8.28 11.56
CA ALA A 27 9.35 7.82 12.94
C ALA A 27 7.87 7.59 13.33
N ASP A 28 6.96 8.27 12.65
CA ASP A 28 5.51 8.23 12.85
C ASP A 28 4.78 7.24 11.93
N LEU A 29 5.48 6.58 11.01
CA LEU A 29 4.91 5.57 10.12
C LEU A 29 5.32 4.15 10.53
N GLU A 30 4.48 3.19 10.17
CA GLU A 30 4.74 1.77 10.29
C GLU A 30 4.26 1.04 9.03
N LEU A 31 5.14 0.26 8.41
CA LEU A 31 4.77 -0.61 7.30
C LEU A 31 4.11 -1.88 7.84
N VAL A 32 2.82 -2.08 7.55
CA VAL A 32 2.05 -3.24 8.05
C VAL A 32 1.86 -4.35 7.02
N GLY A 33 2.24 -4.12 5.76
CA GLY A 33 2.20 -5.16 4.74
C GLY A 33 2.48 -4.65 3.33
N ASP A 34 2.55 -5.61 2.41
CA ASP A 34 2.81 -5.40 0.98
C ASP A 34 1.87 -6.29 0.17
N CYS A 35 1.09 -5.68 -0.72
CA CYS A 35 0.04 -6.30 -1.53
C CYS A 35 0.30 -6.08 -3.01
N ARG A 36 -0.03 -7.09 -3.83
CA ARG A 36 0.31 -7.09 -5.26
C ARG A 36 -0.89 -7.02 -6.19
N GLU A 37 -2.08 -7.28 -5.67
CA GLU A 37 -3.30 -7.41 -6.47
C GLU A 37 -4.42 -6.57 -5.87
N ALA A 38 -5.24 -5.97 -6.72
CA ALA A 38 -6.36 -5.11 -6.31
C ALA A 38 -7.25 -5.77 -5.23
N MET A 39 -7.57 -7.05 -5.42
CA MET A 39 -8.40 -7.81 -4.49
C MET A 39 -7.70 -8.08 -3.15
N HIS A 40 -6.39 -8.33 -3.17
CA HIS A 40 -5.60 -8.49 -1.95
C HIS A 40 -5.50 -7.19 -1.15
N ILE A 41 -5.47 -6.02 -1.80
CA ILE A 41 -5.49 -4.74 -1.09
C ILE A 41 -6.74 -4.64 -0.22
N LEU A 42 -7.92 -4.92 -0.78
CA LEU A 42 -9.18 -4.85 -0.03
C LEU A 42 -9.19 -5.80 1.19
N GLN A 43 -8.67 -7.02 1.00
CA GLN A 43 -8.59 -8.00 2.09
C GLN A 43 -7.59 -7.60 3.18
N GLU A 44 -6.41 -7.13 2.77
CA GLU A 44 -5.33 -6.81 3.68
C GLU A 44 -5.54 -5.46 4.37
N THR A 45 -6.18 -4.48 3.74
CA THR A 45 -6.61 -3.25 4.43
C THR A 45 -7.52 -3.56 5.63
N SER A 46 -8.44 -4.53 5.47
CA SER A 46 -9.30 -4.97 6.57
C SER A 46 -8.57 -5.81 7.62
N ARG A 47 -7.61 -6.65 7.23
CA ARG A 47 -6.89 -7.55 8.15
C ARG A 47 -5.76 -6.85 8.89
N ALA A 48 -4.94 -6.11 8.16
CA ALA A 48 -3.79 -5.38 8.68
C ALA A 48 -4.20 -4.08 9.39
N THR A 49 -5.50 -3.74 9.43
CA THR A 49 -6.02 -2.54 10.12
C THR A 49 -5.19 -1.30 9.78
N SER A 50 -4.90 -1.14 8.49
CA SER A 50 -4.08 -0.06 7.95
C SER A 50 -4.85 1.25 7.92
N ASP A 51 -4.19 2.35 8.28
CA ASP A 51 -4.74 3.70 8.21
C ASP A 51 -4.61 4.29 6.79
N ALA A 52 -3.60 3.86 6.04
CA ALA A 52 -3.31 4.35 4.70
C ALA A 52 -2.82 3.23 3.77
N VAL A 53 -3.12 3.38 2.46
CA VAL A 53 -2.61 2.50 1.40
C VAL A 53 -1.85 3.34 0.38
N ILE A 54 -0.59 2.99 0.11
CA ILE A 54 0.20 3.61 -0.95
C ILE A 54 0.17 2.69 -2.15
N ARG A 55 -0.55 3.09 -3.21
CA ARG A 55 -0.53 2.39 -4.50
C ARG A 55 0.56 2.94 -5.41
N ILE A 56 1.41 2.05 -5.88
CA ILE A 56 2.39 2.33 -6.91
C ILE A 56 1.85 1.72 -8.21
N HIS A 57 1.71 2.56 -9.24
CA HIS A 57 1.15 2.14 -10.52
C HIS A 57 1.95 2.77 -11.67
N GLU A 58 2.48 1.93 -12.56
CA GLU A 58 3.04 2.37 -13.85
C GLU A 58 1.92 2.39 -14.90
N GLY A 59 1.16 3.50 -14.98
CA GLY A 59 0.14 3.67 -16.03
C GLY A 59 -1.09 4.44 -15.61
N CYS A 60 -1.97 4.73 -16.57
CA CYS A 60 -3.24 5.44 -16.38
C CYS A 60 -4.47 4.52 -16.52
N GLU A 61 -4.27 3.25 -16.87
CA GLU A 61 -5.34 2.36 -17.34
C GLU A 61 -5.40 1.07 -16.52
N GLU A 62 -5.94 1.13 -15.31
CA GLU A 62 -6.91 0.14 -14.85
C GLU A 62 -7.90 0.80 -13.89
N SER A 63 -9.16 0.41 -14.05
CA SER A 63 -10.31 0.72 -13.20
C SER A 63 -9.91 0.87 -11.73
N GLY A 64 -10.14 2.04 -11.13
CA GLY A 64 -9.74 2.31 -9.74
C GLY A 64 -10.29 1.25 -8.78
N LEU A 65 -9.64 1.01 -7.63
CA LEU A 65 -10.05 -0.05 -6.68
C LEU A 65 -11.55 -0.02 -6.34
N CYS A 66 -12.15 1.17 -6.30
CA CYS A 66 -13.58 1.36 -6.01
C CYS A 66 -14.51 1.08 -7.19
N SER A 67 -14.00 0.85 -8.39
CA SER A 67 -14.80 0.42 -9.53
C SER A 67 -15.20 -1.06 -9.46
N GLN A 68 -14.59 -1.81 -8.52
CA GLN A 68 -14.89 -3.21 -8.24
C GLN A 68 -15.68 -3.41 -6.93
N LEU A 69 -16.09 -2.31 -6.27
CA LEU A 69 -16.98 -2.29 -5.11
C LEU A 69 -18.41 -1.95 -5.54
#